data_AF-A0A1Y0V0P3-F1
#
_entry.id   AF-A0A1Y0V0P3-F1
#
_cell.length_a   1.000
_cell.length_b   1.000
_cell.length_c   1.000
_cell.angle_alpha   90.00
_cell.angle_beta   90.00
_cell.angle_gamma   90.00
#
_symmetry.space_group_name_H-M   'P 1'
#
loop_
_entity.id
_entity.type
_entity.pdbx_description
1 polymer ?
#
loop_
_entity_poly.entity_id
_entity_poly.type
_entity_poly.pdbx_seq_one_letter_code
_entity_poly.pdbx_strand_id
1 'polypeptide(L)' 'MERYIVYRIIADGTQPAGYIVNAVLWDGESAWTPPNGMAIIQNNTLNIGDTYTPAS' A
#
# COMPACT_ATOMS: atom_id res chain seq x y z
N MET A 1 -4.80 -11.41 -11.94
CA MET A 1 -3.69 -10.88 -11.13
C MET A 1 -3.50 -9.44 -11.54
N GLU A 2 -3.50 -8.54 -10.57
CA GLU A 2 -3.38 -7.09 -10.76
C GLU A 2 -2.29 -6.53 -9.84
N ARG A 3 -1.82 -5.32 -10.11
CA ARG A 3 -0.83 -4.66 -9.25
C ARG A 3 -1.53 -3.94 -8.10
N TYR A 4 -1.03 -4.18 -6.91
CA TYR A 4 -1.46 -3.54 -5.68
C TYR A 4 -0.27 -2.86 -5.01
N ILE A 5 -0.53 -1.72 -4.39
CA ILE A 5 0.45 -1.02 -3.53
C ILE A 5 0.13 -1.32 -2.07
N VAL A 6 1.17 -1.49 -1.27
CA VAL A 6 1.08 -1.54 0.19
C VAL A 6 1.63 -0.24 0.74
N TYR A 7 0.82 0.46 1.51
CA TYR A 7 1.14 1.77 2.05
C TYR A 7 0.89 1.83 3.56
N ARG A 8 1.59 2.75 4.24
CA ARG A 8 1.40 2.96 5.68
C ARG A 8 0.09 3.68 5.95
N ILE A 9 -0.70 3.19 6.90
CA ILE A 9 -1.86 3.93 7.42
C ILE A 9 -1.51 4.73 8.68
N ILE A 10 -0.40 4.39 9.33
CA ILE A 10 0.12 5.09 10.51
C ILE A 10 1.60 5.42 10.23
N ALA A 11 2.00 6.66 10.52
CA ALA A 11 3.41 7.07 10.38
C ALA A 11 4.31 6.35 11.40
N ASP A 12 5.56 6.07 11.03
CA ASP A 12 6.53 5.38 11.91
C ASP A 12 7.68 6.27 12.40
N GLY A 13 7.56 7.58 12.21
CA GLY A 13 8.59 8.57 12.53
C GLY A 13 9.62 8.79 11.41
N THR A 14 9.76 7.86 10.46
CA THR A 14 10.61 8.03 9.26
C THR A 14 9.80 8.22 7.98
N GLN A 15 8.62 7.60 7.91
CA GLN A 15 7.74 7.59 6.76
C GLN A 15 6.33 8.02 7.18
N PRO A 16 5.68 8.95 6.44
CA PRO A 16 4.34 9.42 6.77
C PRO A 16 3.27 8.35 6.48
N ALA A 17 2.05 8.58 6.98
CA ALA A 17 0.87 7.87 6.47
C ALA A 17 0.70 8.16 4.97
N GLY A 18 0.28 7.15 4.22
CA GLY A 18 0.24 7.15 2.75
C GLY A 18 1.53 6.68 2.09
N TYR A 19 2.67 6.61 2.79
CA TYR A 19 3.94 6.21 2.18
C TYR A 19 3.89 4.77 1.67
N ILE A 20 4.18 4.57 0.39
CA ILE A 20 4.17 3.27 -0.27
C ILE A 20 5.47 2.52 0.02
N VAL A 21 5.37 1.38 0.69
CA VAL A 21 6.52 0.55 1.08
C VAL A 21 6.72 -0.66 0.19
N ASN A 22 5.68 -1.09 -0.53
CA ASN A 22 5.76 -2.25 -1.42
C ASN A 22 4.74 -2.16 -2.58
N ALA A 23 4.99 -2.92 -3.64
CA ALA A 23 4.06 -3.17 -4.72
C ALA A 23 4.08 -4.66 -5.08
N VAL A 24 2.91 -5.30 -5.11
CA VAL A 24 2.77 -6.75 -5.31
C VAL A 24 1.80 -7.04 -6.45
N LEU A 25 1.98 -8.19 -7.10
CA LEU A 25 0.93 -8.77 -7.95
C LEU A 25 0.07 -9.66 -7.07
N TRP A 26 -1.23 -9.36 -7.01
CA TRP A 26 -2.18 -10.04 -6.15
C TRP A 26 -3.48 -10.29 -6.90
N ASP A 27 -4.21 -11.33 -6.49
CA ASP A 27 -5.52 -11.68 -7.05
C ASP A 27 -6.67 -10.88 -6.41
N GLY A 28 -6.45 -10.28 -5.23
CA GLY A 28 -7.47 -9.57 -4.47
C GLY A 28 -8.36 -10.47 -3.61
N GLU A 29 -8.14 -11.79 -3.65
CA GLU A 29 -9.00 -12.80 -3.00
C GLU A 29 -8.23 -13.72 -2.03
N SER A 30 -6.95 -13.99 -2.30
CA SER A 30 -6.10 -14.82 -1.44
C SER A 30 -6.01 -14.21 -0.03
N ALA A 31 -5.99 -15.06 1.01
CA ALA A 31 -6.04 -14.64 2.43
C ALA A 31 -4.79 -13.89 2.96
N TRP A 32 -3.87 -13.51 2.08
CA TRP A 32 -2.72 -12.69 2.46
C TRP A 32 -3.17 -11.27 2.82
N THR A 33 -2.62 -10.74 3.91
CA THR A 33 -2.85 -9.36 4.36
C THR A 33 -1.51 -8.67 4.63
N PRO A 34 -1.42 -7.35 4.41
CA PRO A 34 -0.22 -6.60 4.78
C PRO A 34 -0.04 -6.56 6.31
N PRO A 35 1.20 -6.34 6.80
CA PRO A 35 1.47 -6.21 8.23
C PRO A 35 0.69 -5.08 8.92
N ASN A 36 0.59 -5.15 10.25
CA ASN A 36 -0.06 -4.10 11.05
C ASN A 36 0.47 -2.70 10.73
N GLY A 37 -0.44 -1.72 10.70
CA GLY A 37 -0.11 -0.33 10.35
C GLY A 37 0.04 -0.07 8.86
N MET A 38 -0.29 -1.06 8.01
CA MET A 38 -0.32 -0.93 6.57
C MET A 38 -1.69 -1.30 5.99
N ALA A 39 -1.97 -0.78 4.81
CA ALA A 39 -3.12 -1.16 4.00
C ALA A 39 -2.67 -1.46 2.58
N ILE A 40 -3.54 -2.12 1.84
CA ILE A 40 -3.32 -2.50 0.46
C ILE A 40 -4.45 -1.96 -0.42
N ILE A 41 -4.10 -1.48 -1.60
CA ILE A 41 -5.09 -1.05 -2.60
C ILE A 41 -4.58 -1.31 -4.02
N GLN A 42 -5.49 -1.62 -4.94
CA GLN A 42 -5.15 -1.79 -6.35
C GLN A 42 -4.66 -0.45 -6.91
N ASN A 43 -3.47 -0.44 -7.51
CA ASN A 43 -2.90 0.77 -8.09
C ASN A 43 -1.82 0.45 -9.13
N ASN A 44 -2.01 0.99 -10.34
CA ASN A 44 -1.13 0.76 -11.48
C ASN A 44 -0.20 1.94 -11.81
N THR A 45 -0.25 3.04 -11.05
CA THR A 45 0.43 4.30 -11.40
C THR A 45 1.47 4.75 -10.38
N LEU A 46 1.23 4.53 -9.09
CA LEU A 46 2.12 4.93 -7.99
C LEU A 46 3.16 3.86 -7.70
N ASN A 47 4.34 4.26 -7.24
CA ASN A 47 5.51 3.41 -7.01
C ASN A 47 5.92 3.41 -5.53
N ILE A 48 6.80 2.48 -5.17
CA ILE A 48 7.43 2.46 -3.84
C ILE A 48 8.18 3.79 -3.63
N GLY A 49 7.95 4.42 -2.48
CA GLY A 49 8.48 5.74 -2.16
C GLY A 49 7.53 6.90 -2.45
N ASP A 50 6.51 6.70 -3.29
CA ASP A 50 5.46 7.69 -3.47
C ASP A 50 4.53 7.73 -2.25
N THR A 51 3.68 8.76 -2.19
CA THR A 51 2.63 8.88 -1.17
C THR A 51 1.26 8.69 -1.82
N TYR A 52 0.50 7.72 -1.30
CA TYR A 52 -0.90 7.52 -1.63
C TYR A 52 -1.79 8.29 -0.65
N THR A 53 -2.64 9.17 -1.19
CA THR A 53 -3.70 9.84 -0.43
C THR A 53 -5.03 9.16 -0.79
N PRO A 54 -5.68 8.46 0.15
CA PRO A 54 -7.01 7.92 -0.08
C PRO A 54 -7.97 9.05 -0.49
N ALA A 55 -8.81 8.81 -1.49
CA ALA A 55 -9.90 9.72 -1.80
C ALA A 55 -10.88 9.70 -0.61
N SER A 56 -11.21 10.89 -0.10
CA SER A 56 -12.13 11.11 1.01
C SER A 56 -13.54 10.63 0.71
#